data_AF-A0A6L5XPC7-F1
#
_entry.id   AF-A0A6L5XPC7-F1
#
_cell.length_a   1.000
_cell.length_b   1.000
_cell.length_c   1.000
_cell.angle_alpha   90.00
_cell.angle_beta   90.00
_cell.angle_gamma   90.00
#
_symmetry.space_group_name_H-M   'P 1'
#
loop_
_entity.id
_entity.type
_entity.pdbx_description
1 polymer ?
#
loop_
_entity_poly.entity_id
_entity_poly.type
_entity_poly.pdbx_seq_one_letter_code
_entity_poly.pdbx_strand_id
1 'polypeptide(L)'
;MRYLILFSFAFWLALCPPAMSQGLSAYDTPSRGASSFGQGPDISASYLKEARKYREQGRYELARQSYAQALSTCRSNAKLDIIKRELAGVELLLRTMR
;
A
#
# COMPACT_ATOMS: atom_id res chain seq x y z
N MET A 1 -19.13 32.98 7.31
CA MET A 1 -20.33 32.25 7.75
C MET A 1 -20.15 30.76 7.48
N ARG A 2 -20.26 29.91 8.50
CA ARG A 2 -19.83 28.49 8.59
C ARG A 2 -18.30 28.37 8.63
N TYR A 3 -17.65 27.97 9.72
CA TYR A 3 -17.87 26.73 10.46
C TYR A 3 -17.89 26.98 11.97
N LEU A 4 -19.11 27.02 12.47
CA LEU A 4 -19.50 27.03 13.87
C LEU A 4 -19.85 25.58 14.21
N ILE A 5 -18.84 24.80 14.60
CA ILE A 5 -18.93 23.51 15.31
C ILE A 5 -17.59 23.41 16.08
N LEU A 6 -17.31 24.04 17.22
CA LEU A 6 -18.06 24.16 18.47
C LEU A 6 -18.73 22.84 18.91
N PHE A 7 -18.25 22.36 20.06
CA PHE A 7 -18.90 21.41 20.96
C PHE A 7 -18.97 19.95 20.54
N SER A 8 -17.89 19.21 20.82
CA SER A 8 -18.00 17.85 21.38
C SER A 8 -16.60 17.42 21.83
N PHE A 9 -16.23 17.73 23.05
CA PHE A 9 -15.45 16.86 23.94
C PHE A 9 -15.28 17.59 25.28
N ALA A 10 -16.40 18.17 25.75
CA ALA A 10 -16.60 18.27 27.18
C ALA A 10 -16.87 16.82 27.64
N PHE A 11 -15.99 16.29 28.47
CA PHE A 11 -16.32 16.17 29.89
C PHE A 11 -17.18 14.94 30.15
N TRP A 12 -16.50 13.80 30.37
CA TRP A 12 -17.02 12.74 31.24
C TRP A 12 -15.84 11.80 31.60
N LEU A 13 -15.09 12.12 32.66
CA LEU A 13 -15.30 11.63 34.04
C LEU A 13 -15.43 10.11 34.14
N ALA A 14 -14.35 9.44 34.55
CA ALA A 14 -14.34 8.39 35.56
C ALA A 14 -12.91 7.79 35.61
N LEU A 15 -12.13 8.00 36.68
CA LEU A 15 -12.13 7.19 37.90
C LEU A 15 -11.05 6.08 37.84
N CYS A 16 -10.00 6.28 38.64
CA CYS A 16 -8.99 5.36 39.22
C CYS A 16 -9.38 3.85 39.40
N PRO A 17 -8.44 2.93 39.78
CA PRO A 17 -6.99 2.82 39.52
C PRO A 17 -6.53 1.33 39.33
N PRO A 18 -5.32 0.85 39.76
CA PRO A 18 -4.51 -0.12 39.00
C PRO A 18 -4.74 -1.59 39.38
N ALA A 19 -4.60 -2.51 38.44
CA ALA A 19 -4.51 -3.93 38.75
C ALA A 19 -3.53 -4.63 37.81
N MET A 20 -2.39 -4.99 38.41
CA MET A 20 -1.52 -6.06 37.95
C MET A 20 -2.34 -7.33 37.74
N SER A 21 -2.21 -7.97 36.57
CA SER A 21 -2.36 -9.42 36.46
C SER A 21 -1.65 -9.90 35.21
N GLN A 22 -0.56 -10.62 35.48
CA GLN A 22 0.26 -11.34 34.53
C GLN A 22 -0.60 -12.39 33.85
N GLY A 23 -0.52 -12.47 32.54
CA GLY A 23 -1.22 -13.50 31.80
C GLY A 23 -0.83 -13.50 30.34
N LEU A 24 -0.08 -14.54 29.99
CA LEU A 24 -0.10 -15.22 28.70
C LEU A 24 0.77 -14.65 27.58
N SER A 25 1.67 -15.54 27.19
CA SER A 25 1.73 -16.09 25.84
C SER A 25 2.97 -15.68 25.07
N ALA A 26 3.77 -16.71 24.79
CA ALA A 26 4.49 -16.90 23.55
C ALA A 26 4.89 -15.62 22.84
N TYR A 27 6.16 -15.24 23.01
CA TYR A 27 6.86 -14.45 22.02
C TYR A 27 6.97 -15.28 20.73
N ASP A 28 5.85 -15.53 20.07
CA ASP A 28 5.85 -15.82 18.64
C ASP A 28 6.21 -14.50 17.99
N THR A 29 7.51 -14.33 17.80
CA THR A 29 8.07 -13.18 17.12
C THR A 29 7.60 -13.34 15.68
N PRO A 30 6.69 -12.50 15.13
CA PRO A 30 6.65 -12.44 13.68
C PRO A 30 8.02 -11.90 13.31
N SER A 31 8.84 -12.77 12.74
CA SER A 31 10.12 -12.46 12.10
C SER A 31 9.88 -11.31 11.13
N ARG A 32 9.97 -10.09 11.67
CA ARG A 32 9.70 -8.85 10.98
C ARG A 32 10.89 -8.67 10.06
N GLY A 33 10.62 -9.06 8.82
CA GLY A 33 11.48 -9.07 7.65
C GLY A 33 12.86 -8.53 7.90
N ALA A 34 13.85 -9.42 7.74
CA ALA A 34 15.21 -9.07 7.38
C ALA A 34 15.18 -7.81 6.52
N SER A 35 15.49 -6.68 7.14
CA SER A 35 15.71 -5.42 6.47
C SER A 35 16.84 -5.73 5.50
N SER A 36 16.50 -5.79 4.20
CA SER A 36 17.49 -5.94 3.15
C SER A 36 18.34 -4.68 3.16
N PHE A 37 19.41 -4.72 3.96
CA PHE A 37 20.50 -3.77 3.98
C PHE A 37 21.18 -3.82 2.61
N GLY A 38 20.61 -3.10 1.64
CA GLY A 38 21.04 -3.10 0.24
C GLY A 38 19.99 -2.61 -0.74
N GLN A 39 18.72 -2.55 -0.34
CA GLN A 39 17.67 -1.90 -1.14
C GLN A 39 17.37 -0.51 -0.56
N GLY A 40 17.79 0.55 -1.26
CA GLY A 40 17.04 1.81 -1.18
C GLY A 40 15.54 1.54 -1.43
N PRO A 41 14.63 2.42 -1.02
CA PRO A 41 13.19 2.19 -1.17
C PRO A 41 12.91 1.66 -2.58
N ASP A 42 12.28 0.49 -2.68
CA ASP A 42 11.97 -0.09 -3.98
C ASP A 42 10.82 0.71 -4.58
N ILE A 43 11.16 1.86 -5.16
CA ILE A 43 10.23 2.80 -5.77
C ILE A 43 9.41 2.07 -6.84
N SER A 44 10.00 1.07 -7.53
CA SER A 44 9.29 0.26 -8.52
C SER A 44 8.16 -0.58 -7.91
N ALA A 45 8.32 -1.08 -6.68
CA ALA A 45 7.26 -1.79 -5.96
C ALA A 45 6.10 -0.87 -5.54
N SER A 46 6.38 0.39 -5.22
CA SER A 46 5.33 1.38 -4.94
C SER A 46 4.50 1.67 -6.19
N TYR A 47 5.15 1.93 -7.32
CA TYR A 47 4.45 2.14 -8.59
C TYR A 47 3.67 0.90 -9.06
N LEU A 48 4.21 -0.30 -8.84
CA LEU A 48 3.48 -1.55 -9.12
C LEU A 48 2.18 -1.65 -8.30
N LYS A 49 2.22 -1.33 -7.00
CA LYS A 49 1.02 -1.33 -6.15
C LYS A 49 0.00 -0.31 -6.63
N GLU A 50 0.45 0.89 -7.02
CA GLU A 50 -0.42 1.93 -7.53
C GLU A 50 -1.09 1.51 -8.86
N ALA A 51 -0.31 0.92 -9.77
CA ALA A 51 -0.81 0.41 -11.04
C ALA A 51 -1.91 -0.65 -10.85
N ARG A 52 -1.71 -1.57 -9.88
CA ARG A 52 -2.73 -2.58 -9.53
C ARG A 52 -4.00 -1.93 -8.97
N LYS A 53 -3.88 -0.93 -8.10
CA LYS A 53 -5.03 -0.17 -7.59
C LYS A 53 -5.81 0.51 -8.72
N TYR A 54 -5.12 1.14 -9.67
CA TYR A 54 -5.80 1.76 -10.81
C TYR A 54 -6.49 0.73 -11.70
N ARG A 55 -5.89 -0.44 -11.89
CA ARG A 55 -6.52 -1.56 -12.60
C ARG A 55 -7.81 -2.02 -11.92
N GLU A 56 -7.79 -2.16 -10.60
CA GLU A 56 -8.99 -2.54 -9.79
C GLU A 56 -10.08 -1.47 -9.84
N GLN A 57 -9.71 -0.19 -9.93
CA GLN A 57 -10.64 0.92 -10.11
C GLN A 57 -11.17 1.08 -11.55
N GLY A 58 -10.73 0.24 -12.50
CA GLY A 58 -11.06 0.36 -13.91
C GLY A 58 -10.39 1.54 -14.62
N ARG A 59 -9.43 2.21 -13.98
CA ARG A 59 -8.68 3.35 -14.53
C ARG A 59 -7.46 2.84 -15.30
N TYR A 60 -7.69 2.10 -16.37
CA TYR A 60 -6.65 1.36 -17.09
C TYR A 60 -5.56 2.26 -17.73
N GLU A 61 -5.91 3.49 -18.13
CA GLU A 61 -4.93 4.46 -18.64
C GLU A 61 -3.90 4.85 -17.57
N LEU A 62 -4.36 5.13 -16.35
CA LEU A 62 -3.49 5.46 -15.22
C LEU A 62 -2.67 4.24 -14.79
N ALA A 63 -3.29 3.06 -14.79
CA ALA A 63 -2.57 1.81 -14.54
C ALA A 63 -1.39 1.63 -15.50
N ARG A 64 -1.61 1.87 -16.80
CA ARG A 64 -0.57 1.79 -17.83
C ARG A 64 0.59 2.75 -17.56
N GLN A 65 0.30 3.99 -17.17
CA GLN A 65 1.32 4.99 -16.83
C GLN A 65 2.14 4.56 -15.60
N SER A 66 1.48 4.11 -14.53
CA SER A 66 2.16 3.64 -13.33
C SER A 66 3.02 2.40 -13.59
N TYR A 67 2.57 1.46 -14.43
CA TYR A 67 3.40 0.33 -14.85
C TYR A 67 4.63 0.76 -15.66
N ALA A 68 4.51 1.77 -16.53
CA ALA A 68 5.65 2.31 -17.26
C ALA A 68 6.69 2.96 -16.31
N GLN A 69 6.24 3.68 -15.27
CA GLN A 69 7.11 4.23 -14.22
C GLN A 69 7.77 3.13 -13.38
N ALA A 70 7.05 2.05 -13.10
CA ALA A 70 7.62 0.89 -12.44
C ALA A 70 8.74 0.28 -13.30
N LEU A 71 8.53 0.13 -14.62
CA LEU A 71 9.55 -0.39 -15.54
C LEU A 71 10.81 0.49 -15.58
N SER A 72 10.67 1.82 -15.63
CA SER A 72 11.82 2.73 -15.70
C SER A 72 12.68 2.72 -14.44
N THR A 73 12.08 2.37 -13.29
CA THR A 73 12.73 2.43 -11.98
C THR A 73 13.16 1.06 -11.47
N CYS A 74 12.63 -0.02 -12.05
CA CYS A 74 12.94 -1.38 -11.61
C CYS A 74 14.33 -1.82 -12.09
N ARG A 75 15.18 -2.21 -11.15
CA ARG A 75 16.53 -2.75 -11.43
C ARG A 75 16.60 -4.28 -11.43
N SER A 76 15.50 -4.96 -11.13
CA SER A 76 15.46 -6.42 -10.99
C SER A 76 14.78 -7.06 -12.20
N ASN A 77 15.49 -7.93 -12.90
CA ASN A 77 14.96 -8.64 -14.08
C ASN A 77 13.70 -9.46 -13.76
N ALA A 78 13.70 -10.20 -12.64
CA ALA A 78 12.53 -10.96 -12.22
C ALA A 78 11.28 -10.09 -12.02
N LYS A 79 11.44 -8.88 -11.47
CA LYS A 79 10.34 -7.93 -11.30
C LYS A 79 9.94 -7.27 -12.62
N LEU A 80 10.90 -6.99 -13.51
CA LEU A 80 10.61 -6.48 -14.85
C LEU A 80 9.70 -7.42 -15.63
N ASP A 81 9.93 -8.74 -15.59
CA ASP A 81 9.07 -9.70 -16.28
C ASP A 81 7.64 -9.72 -15.73
N ILE A 82 7.49 -9.60 -14.41
CA ILE A 82 6.18 -9.50 -13.75
C ILE A 82 5.47 -8.22 -14.19
N ILE A 83 6.15 -7.07 -14.15
CA ILE A 83 5.58 -5.78 -14.55
C ILE A 83 5.15 -5.80 -16.02
N LYS A 84 5.98 -6.34 -16.92
CA LYS A 84 5.66 -6.46 -18.35
C LYS A 84 4.43 -7.32 -18.60
N ARG A 85 4.32 -8.46 -17.90
CA ARG A 85 3.17 -9.36 -18.02
C ARG A 85 1.87 -8.67 -17.58
N GLU A 86 1.89 -7.98 -16.44
CA GLU A 86 0.70 -7.27 -15.96
C GLU A 86 0.32 -6.09 -16.86
N LEU A 87 1.32 -5.35 -17.34
CA LEU A 87 1.13 -4.27 -18.31
C LEU A 87 0.46 -4.78 -19.60
N ALA A 88 0.93 -5.91 -20.15
CA ALA A 88 0.32 -6.50 -21.35
C ALA A 88 -1.16 -6.84 -21.14
N GLY A 89 -1.52 -7.34 -19.94
CA GLY A 89 -2.92 -7.56 -19.56
C GLY A 89 -3.75 -6.28 -19.55
N VAL A 90 -3.22 -5.18 -19.01
CA VAL A 90 -3.89 -3.88 -19.03
C VAL A 90 -4.02 -3.32 -20.45
N GLU A 91 -2.99 -3.46 -21.29
CA GLU A 91 -3.06 -3.01 -22.68
C GLU A 91 -4.07 -3.81 -23.51
N LEU A 92 -4.27 -5.09 -23.21
CA LEU A 92 -5.32 -5.89 -23.83
C LEU A 92 -6.70 -5.35 -23.43
N LEU A 93 -6.92 -5.10 -22.14
CA LEU A 93 -8.18 -4.53 -21.64
C LEU A 93 -8.49 -3.17 -22.27
N LEU A 94 -7.47 -2.31 -22.42
CA LEU A 94 -7.61 -1.03 -23.10
C LEU A 94 -7.99 -1.17 -24.58
N ARG A 95 -7.50 -2.21 -25.27
CA ARG A 95 -7.86 -2.46 -26.66
C ARG A 95 -9.27 -3.02 -26.83
N THR A 96 -9.75 -3.79 -25.86
CA THR A 96 -11.07 -4.44 -25.94
C THR A 96 -12.22 -3.57 -25.42
N MET A 97 -11.92 -2.55 -24.61
CA MET A 97 -12.93 -1.68 -24.01
C MET A 97 -12.95 -0.24 -24.57
N ARG A 98 -12.06 0.08 -25.51
CA ARG A 98 -12.14 1.30 -26.33
C ARG A 98 -13.02 1.05 -27.53
#